data_AF-A0AA35NN48-F1
#
_entry.id   AF-A0AA35NN48-F1
#
_cell.length_a   1.000
_cell.length_b   1.000
_cell.length_c   1.000
_cell.angle_alpha   90.00
_cell.angle_beta   90.00
_cell.angle_gamma   90.00
#
_symmetry.space_group_name_H-M   'P 1'
#
loop_
_entity.id
_entity.type
_entity.pdbx_description
1 polymer ?
#
loop_
_entity_poly.entity_id
_entity_poly.type
_entity_poly.pdbx_seq_one_letter_code
_entity_poly.pdbx_strand_id
1 'polypeptide(L)'
;MPRLTVGTKNVLYPLQKTLVAGSYMQEQAGIRSLASVVDGTSRKVDAARGGKEEGMKVSERIYEWTRTGLEQGKEHFKVGGNKVYLPKARVILLRPNAKHTPYQAKFIVPKSFNKLDLRDYLYHIYGLRAMNITTQLLHGKFNRMNLQTTRFREPQIKKMTIEMEEPFIWPEEPRAGESTFWDSTTPDNLEKYREERLNCLGSDANKPGTAFGGIVGPYKRVAQPFVPRFWKREMDNKRERYDAELQRANKLIALDKYVNKELR
;
A
#
# COMPACT_ATOMS: atom_id res chain seq x y z
N MET A 1 30.74 -23.53 -28.29
CA MET A 1 29.98 -22.83 -27.24
C MET A 1 28.52 -23.26 -27.36
N PRO A 2 28.00 -24.13 -26.47
CA PRO A 2 26.63 -24.64 -26.57
C PRO A 2 25.62 -23.55 -26.20
N ARG A 3 24.56 -23.42 -27.02
CA ARG A 3 23.43 -22.52 -26.78
C ARG A 3 22.49 -23.13 -25.75
N LEU A 4 22.33 -22.45 -24.61
CA LEU A 4 21.29 -22.76 -23.62
C LEU A 4 19.94 -22.24 -24.13
N THR A 5 19.09 -23.15 -24.59
CA THR A 5 17.66 -22.89 -24.83
C THR A 5 16.91 -22.96 -23.50
N VAL A 6 16.38 -21.83 -23.03
CA VAL A 6 15.49 -21.78 -21.86
C VAL A 6 14.11 -22.29 -22.30
N GLY A 7 13.79 -23.51 -21.90
CA GLY A 7 12.48 -24.11 -22.13
C GLY A 7 11.39 -23.42 -21.31
N THR A 8 10.41 -22.83 -22.00
CA THR A 8 9.16 -22.34 -21.43
C THR A 8 8.25 -23.52 -21.09
N LYS A 9 8.24 -23.95 -19.82
CA LYS A 9 7.23 -24.87 -19.30
C LYS A 9 5.99 -24.07 -18.85
N ASN A 10 5.12 -23.73 -19.80
CA ASN A 10 3.75 -23.34 -19.48
C ASN A 10 2.96 -24.61 -19.14
N VAL A 11 2.85 -24.93 -17.85
CA VAL A 11 1.94 -25.96 -17.36
C VAL A 11 0.54 -25.35 -17.33
N LEU A 12 -0.19 -25.55 -18.42
CA LEU A 12 -1.62 -25.32 -18.53
C LEU A 12 -2.33 -26.43 -17.75
N TYR A 13 -2.99 -26.12 -16.64
CA TYR A 13 -3.92 -27.06 -16.01
C TYR A 13 -5.28 -27.00 -16.72
N PRO A 14 -5.80 -28.10 -17.28
CA PRO A 14 -7.17 -28.13 -17.77
C PRO A 14 -8.13 -28.31 -16.57
N LEU A 15 -8.86 -27.25 -16.22
CA LEU A 15 -9.98 -27.34 -15.27
C LEU A 15 -11.17 -27.99 -15.99
N GLN A 16 -11.34 -29.29 -15.78
CA GLN A 16 -12.54 -30.03 -16.19
C GLN A 16 -13.74 -29.52 -15.40
N LYS A 17 -14.72 -28.97 -16.11
CA LYS A 17 -16.00 -28.53 -15.57
C LYS A 17 -16.94 -29.74 -15.51
N THR A 18 -17.00 -30.43 -14.37
CA THR A 18 -18.10 -31.35 -14.08
C THR A 18 -19.27 -30.56 -13.51
N LEU A 19 -20.34 -30.41 -14.29
CA LEU A 19 -21.62 -29.89 -13.85
C LEU A 19 -22.34 -30.96 -13.02
N VAL A 20 -22.35 -30.81 -11.70
CA VAL A 20 -23.29 -31.51 -10.84
C VAL A 20 -24.41 -30.53 -10.51
N ALA A 21 -25.58 -30.77 -11.11
CA ALA A 21 -26.81 -30.06 -10.82
C ALA A 21 -27.34 -30.52 -9.46
N GLY A 22 -26.99 -29.78 -8.40
CA GLY A 22 -27.62 -29.90 -7.09
C GLY A 22 -28.68 -28.81 -6.93
N SER A 23 -29.94 -29.20 -6.94
CA SER A 23 -31.08 -28.34 -6.61
C SER A 23 -31.06 -27.99 -5.12
N TYR A 24 -30.70 -26.76 -4.78
CA TYR A 24 -30.87 -26.23 -3.43
C TYR A 24 -32.21 -25.53 -3.34
N MET A 25 -33.08 -26.08 -2.50
CA MET A 25 -34.35 -25.47 -2.12
C MET A 25 -34.10 -24.07 -1.53
N GLN A 26 -34.82 -23.11 -2.07
CA GLN A 26 -34.73 -21.72 -1.70
C GLN A 26 -35.59 -21.49 -0.45
N GLU A 27 -35.01 -21.74 0.72
CA GLU A 27 -35.62 -21.34 1.99
C GLU A 27 -35.51 -19.81 2.09
N GLN A 28 -36.65 -19.14 1.99
CA GLN A 28 -36.77 -17.69 2.17
C GLN A 28 -36.35 -17.33 3.60
N ALA A 29 -35.08 -16.99 3.77
CA ALA A 29 -34.59 -16.45 5.03
C ALA A 29 -35.27 -15.10 5.30
N GLY A 30 -36.26 -15.13 6.19
CA GLY A 30 -36.90 -13.94 6.71
C GLY A 30 -35.88 -12.94 7.25
N ILE A 31 -36.22 -11.66 7.12
CA ILE A 31 -35.48 -10.53 7.65
C ILE A 31 -35.19 -10.80 9.13
N ARG A 32 -33.94 -11.17 9.46
CA ARG A 32 -33.52 -11.39 10.84
C ARG A 32 -33.46 -10.04 11.55
N SER A 33 -34.54 -9.66 12.21
CA SER A 33 -34.51 -8.62 13.23
C SER A 33 -33.66 -9.13 14.40
N LEU A 34 -32.48 -8.52 14.58
CA LEU A 34 -31.61 -8.74 15.75
C LEU A 34 -32.20 -8.01 16.97
N ALA A 35 -33.38 -8.42 17.41
CA ALA A 35 -33.95 -8.02 18.68
C ALA A 35 -33.96 -9.25 19.60
N SER A 36 -32.93 -9.40 20.44
CA SER A 36 -32.90 -10.45 21.45
C SER A 36 -33.58 -9.98 22.74
N VAL A 37 -34.48 -10.83 23.22
CA VAL A 37 -35.18 -10.79 24.51
C VAL A 37 -34.22 -10.44 25.65
N VAL A 38 -34.61 -9.44 26.45
CA VAL A 38 -33.89 -9.03 27.67
C VAL A 38 -34.24 -10.01 28.78
N ASP A 39 -33.23 -10.74 29.27
CA ASP A 39 -33.35 -11.54 30.50
C ASP A 39 -33.57 -10.62 31.71
N GLY A 40 -34.60 -10.95 32.50
CA GLY A 40 -35.24 -10.08 33.49
C GLY A 40 -34.45 -9.77 34.77
N THR A 41 -33.13 -9.95 34.80
CA THR A 41 -32.30 -9.76 36.01
C THR A 41 -31.84 -8.32 36.22
N SER A 42 -31.84 -7.47 35.19
CA SER A 42 -31.46 -6.05 35.35
C SER A 42 -32.50 -5.21 36.09
N ARG A 43 -33.78 -5.61 36.08
CA ARG A 43 -34.88 -4.79 36.65
C ARG A 43 -34.83 -4.65 38.18
N LYS A 44 -34.13 -5.53 38.89
CA LYS A 44 -34.10 -5.50 40.37
C LYS A 44 -33.02 -4.58 40.95
N VAL A 45 -32.00 -4.19 40.20
CA VAL A 45 -30.95 -3.29 40.68
C VAL A 45 -31.38 -1.82 40.55
N ASP A 46 -32.23 -1.50 39.58
CA ASP A 46 -32.71 -0.14 39.33
C ASP A 46 -33.76 0.33 40.38
N ALA A 47 -34.41 -0.58 41.10
CA ALA A 47 -35.48 -0.25 42.05
C ALA A 47 -34.99 0.23 43.44
N ALA A 48 -33.70 0.08 43.78
CA ALA A 48 -33.19 0.34 45.13
C ALA A 48 -32.41 1.67 45.30
N ARG A 49 -32.27 2.49 44.24
CA ARG A 49 -31.51 3.76 44.24
C ARG A 49 -32.37 5.04 44.15
N GLY A 50 -33.69 4.93 44.28
CA GLY A 50 -34.68 5.95 43.91
C GLY A 50 -34.82 7.19 44.82
N GLY A 51 -33.77 7.67 45.49
CA GLY A 51 -33.90 8.82 46.40
C GLY A 51 -33.62 10.21 45.79
N LYS A 52 -32.81 10.29 44.73
CA LYS A 52 -32.38 11.57 44.11
C LYS A 52 -32.53 11.64 42.59
N GLU A 53 -32.96 10.57 41.94
CA GLU A 53 -32.94 10.44 40.48
C GLU A 53 -34.22 10.97 39.79
N GLU A 54 -35.30 11.23 40.54
CA GLU A 54 -36.64 11.48 39.97
C GLU A 54 -36.85 12.89 39.35
N GLY A 55 -35.84 13.77 39.34
CA GLY A 55 -35.97 15.13 38.81
C GLY A 55 -34.91 15.60 37.80
N MET A 56 -33.89 14.80 37.49
CA MET A 56 -32.75 15.24 36.66
C MET A 56 -32.94 14.97 35.18
N LYS A 57 -32.40 15.84 34.31
CA LYS A 57 -32.39 15.61 32.87
C LYS A 57 -31.53 14.38 32.55
N VAL A 58 -31.90 13.65 31.50
CA VAL A 58 -31.15 12.44 31.06
C VAL A 58 -29.67 12.75 30.79
N SER A 59 -29.38 13.92 30.20
CA SER A 59 -28.00 14.37 29.93
C SER A 59 -27.18 14.56 31.20
N GLU A 60 -27.78 15.13 32.25
CA GLU A 60 -27.14 15.35 33.56
C GLU A 60 -26.84 14.00 34.21
N ARG A 61 -27.80 13.06 34.18
CA ARG A 61 -27.58 11.69 34.67
C ARG A 61 -26.45 10.97 33.95
N ILE A 62 -26.36 11.08 32.62
CA ILE A 62 -25.26 10.49 31.83
C ILE A 62 -23.92 11.10 32.24
N TYR A 63 -23.88 12.42 32.45
CA TYR A 63 -22.67 13.11 32.90
C TYR A 63 -22.24 12.64 34.29
N GLU A 64 -23.17 12.51 35.24
CA GLU A 64 -22.89 11.98 36.57
C GLU A 64 -22.40 10.53 36.55
N TRP A 65 -22.99 9.67 35.71
CA TRP A 65 -22.49 8.30 35.51
C TRP A 65 -21.08 8.27 34.90
N THR A 66 -20.80 9.17 33.96
CA THR A 66 -19.47 9.30 33.35
C THR A 66 -18.44 9.72 34.42
N ARG A 67 -18.80 10.71 35.24
CA ARG A 67 -17.97 11.25 36.33
C ARG A 67 -17.72 10.21 37.43
N THR A 68 -18.75 9.51 37.88
CA THR A 68 -18.62 8.45 38.89
C THR A 68 -17.77 7.28 38.37
N GLY A 69 -17.88 6.92 37.09
CA GLY A 69 -17.01 5.93 36.46
C GLY A 69 -15.54 6.38 36.40
N LEU A 70 -15.29 7.66 36.15
CA LEU A 70 -13.95 8.27 36.22
C LEU A 70 -13.38 8.21 37.64
N GLU A 71 -14.14 8.65 38.65
CA GLU A 71 -13.72 8.67 40.06
C GLU A 71 -13.43 7.26 40.59
N GLN A 72 -14.17 6.25 40.12
CA GLN A 72 -13.95 4.85 40.50
C GLN A 72 -12.82 4.16 39.72
N GLY A 73 -12.24 4.81 38.70
CA GLY A 73 -11.27 4.20 37.80
C GLY A 73 -11.84 3.11 36.88
N LYS A 74 -13.16 2.92 36.88
CA LYS A 74 -13.89 1.93 36.07
C LYS A 74 -14.29 2.54 34.72
N GLU A 75 -15.04 1.80 33.91
CA GLU A 75 -15.55 2.26 32.62
C GLU A 75 -16.40 3.53 32.79
N HIS A 76 -16.14 4.59 32.02
CA HIS A 76 -16.99 5.80 31.99
C HIS A 76 -18.26 5.63 31.15
N PHE A 77 -18.57 4.41 30.73
CA PHE A 77 -19.70 4.09 29.86
C PHE A 77 -20.28 2.74 30.25
N LYS A 78 -21.54 2.50 29.84
CA LYS A 78 -22.19 1.21 30.06
C LYS A 78 -21.55 0.13 29.18
N VAL A 79 -20.93 -0.86 29.80
CA VAL A 79 -20.35 -2.01 29.10
C VAL A 79 -21.43 -2.87 28.43
N GLY A 80 -21.12 -3.40 27.26
CA GLY A 80 -22.00 -4.28 26.51
C GLY A 80 -22.10 -5.68 27.14
N GLY A 81 -23.23 -6.35 26.97
CA GLY A 81 -23.42 -7.74 27.43
C GLY A 81 -22.73 -8.79 26.55
N ASN A 82 -22.40 -8.45 25.30
CA ASN A 82 -21.76 -9.35 24.36
C ASN A 82 -20.23 -9.31 24.52
N LYS A 83 -19.66 -10.40 25.04
CA LYS A 83 -18.24 -10.51 25.37
C LYS A 83 -17.45 -11.09 24.20
N VAL A 84 -16.59 -10.28 23.59
CA VAL A 84 -15.66 -10.72 22.55
C VAL A 84 -14.28 -10.94 23.17
N TYR A 85 -13.92 -12.19 23.41
CA TYR A 85 -12.67 -12.55 24.10
C TYR A 85 -11.42 -12.40 23.22
N LEU A 86 -11.53 -12.66 21.92
CA LEU A 86 -10.41 -12.65 20.97
C LEU A 86 -10.70 -11.70 19.81
N PRO A 87 -10.57 -10.38 20.01
CA PRO A 87 -10.80 -9.41 18.96
C PRO A 87 -9.71 -9.52 17.88
N LYS A 88 -10.12 -9.66 16.62
CA LYS A 88 -9.22 -9.63 15.44
C LYS A 88 -9.04 -8.22 14.86
N ALA A 89 -9.77 -7.24 15.40
CA ALA A 89 -9.75 -5.87 14.90
C ALA A 89 -8.37 -5.24 15.13
N ARG A 90 -7.92 -4.44 14.16
CA ARG A 90 -6.72 -3.61 14.27
C ARG A 90 -7.12 -2.17 14.01
N VAL A 91 -6.53 -1.26 14.79
CA VAL A 91 -6.71 0.19 14.64
C VAL A 91 -5.36 0.80 14.29
N ILE A 92 -5.36 1.79 13.39
CA ILE A 92 -4.14 2.48 12.95
C ILE A 92 -4.22 3.92 13.44
N LEU A 93 -3.33 4.30 14.36
CA LEU A 93 -3.21 5.69 14.80
C LEU A 93 -2.68 6.54 13.65
N LEU A 94 -3.34 7.66 13.37
CA LEU A 94 -2.96 8.61 12.33
C LEU A 94 -2.32 9.85 12.93
N ARG A 95 -1.45 10.49 12.13
CA ARG A 95 -0.95 11.84 12.42
C ARG A 95 -2.13 12.84 12.52
N PRO A 96 -2.12 13.76 13.50
CA PRO A 96 -3.14 14.80 13.60
C PRO A 96 -3.11 15.69 12.37
N ASN A 97 -4.29 16.12 11.92
CA ASN A 97 -4.41 17.18 10.90
C ASN A 97 -4.48 18.54 11.60
N ALA A 98 -4.16 19.63 10.91
CA ALA A 98 -4.14 21.01 11.42
C ALA A 98 -5.41 21.44 12.17
N LYS A 99 -6.58 20.87 11.83
CA LYS A 99 -7.86 21.14 12.52
C LYS A 99 -8.03 20.47 13.89
N HIS A 100 -7.17 19.52 14.25
CA HIS A 100 -7.30 18.76 15.49
C HIS A 100 -6.46 19.40 16.58
N THR A 101 -6.95 19.30 17.82
CA THR A 101 -6.21 19.73 19.00
C THR A 101 -5.26 18.62 19.49
N PRO A 102 -4.26 18.93 20.33
CA PRO A 102 -3.42 17.91 20.97
C PRO A 102 -4.21 16.90 21.84
N TYR A 103 -5.40 17.28 22.28
CA TYR A 103 -6.35 16.42 23.01
C TYR A 103 -7.18 15.53 22.09
N GLN A 104 -6.91 15.54 20.79
CA GLN A 104 -7.61 14.74 19.79
C GLN A 104 -6.66 13.79 19.09
N ALA A 105 -7.05 12.52 19.02
CA ALA A 105 -6.38 11.50 18.24
C ALA A 105 -7.32 10.94 17.18
N LYS A 106 -6.78 10.42 16.08
CA LYS A 106 -7.56 9.90 14.96
C LYS A 106 -7.06 8.55 14.54
N PHE A 107 -7.97 7.62 14.29
CA PHE A 107 -7.66 6.24 13.93
C PHE A 107 -8.33 5.86 12.61
N ILE A 108 -7.66 5.02 11.82
CA ILE A 108 -8.35 4.16 10.85
C ILE A 108 -8.84 2.94 11.60
N VAL A 109 -10.13 2.65 11.45
CA VAL A 109 -10.78 1.52 12.10
C VAL A 109 -11.42 0.61 11.05
N PRO A 110 -11.74 -0.66 11.39
CA PRO A 110 -12.48 -1.53 10.49
C PRO A 110 -13.81 -0.88 10.07
N LYS A 111 -14.24 -1.11 8.82
CA LYS A 111 -15.49 -0.51 8.31
C LYS A 111 -16.72 -0.90 9.13
N SER A 112 -16.74 -2.13 9.65
CA SER A 112 -17.80 -2.67 10.52
C SER A 112 -17.75 -2.17 11.97
N PHE A 113 -16.71 -1.44 12.37
CA PHE A 113 -16.47 -1.09 13.76
C PHE A 113 -17.43 0.00 14.23
N ASN A 114 -18.11 -0.20 15.37
CA ASN A 114 -19.00 0.82 15.92
C ASN A 114 -18.24 1.89 16.71
N LYS A 115 -18.88 3.02 16.96
CA LYS A 115 -18.36 4.08 17.84
C LYS A 115 -18.18 3.58 19.27
N LEU A 116 -19.16 2.79 19.76
CA LEU A 116 -19.13 2.20 21.09
C LEU A 116 -18.03 1.15 21.19
N ASP A 117 -17.88 0.31 20.17
CA ASP A 117 -16.81 -0.70 20.10
C ASP A 117 -15.42 -0.04 20.12
N LEU A 118 -15.21 1.11 19.47
CA LEU A 118 -13.94 1.81 19.55
C LEU A 118 -13.67 2.34 20.96
N ARG A 119 -14.68 2.90 21.63
CA ARG A 119 -14.54 3.36 23.01
C ARG A 119 -14.14 2.20 23.94
N ASP A 120 -14.84 1.08 23.79
CA ASP A 120 -14.61 -0.14 24.56
C ASP A 120 -13.22 -0.74 24.28
N TYR A 121 -12.84 -0.80 23.01
CA TYR A 121 -11.55 -1.33 22.57
C TYR A 121 -10.37 -0.51 23.08
N LEU A 122 -10.45 0.83 23.02
CA LEU A 122 -9.39 1.70 23.53
C LEU A 122 -9.26 1.59 25.05
N TYR A 123 -10.38 1.48 25.77
CA TYR A 123 -10.37 1.33 27.22
C TYR A 123 -9.78 -0.01 27.66
N HIS A 124 -10.28 -1.13 27.13
CA HIS A 124 -9.85 -2.46 27.58
C HIS A 124 -8.48 -2.90 27.07
N ILE A 125 -8.09 -2.50 25.85
CA ILE A 125 -6.83 -2.93 25.24
C ILE A 125 -5.67 -1.98 25.58
N TYR A 126 -5.94 -0.66 25.57
CA TYR A 126 -4.90 0.36 25.75
C TYR A 126 -5.02 1.16 27.05
N GLY A 127 -6.09 0.98 27.84
CA GLY A 127 -6.34 1.80 29.04
C GLY A 127 -6.76 3.25 28.73
N LEU A 128 -7.02 3.58 27.47
CA LEU A 128 -7.26 4.95 27.02
C LEU A 128 -8.75 5.29 27.05
N ARG A 129 -9.11 6.36 27.77
CA ARG A 129 -10.49 6.83 27.92
C ARG A 129 -10.87 7.82 26.81
N ALA A 130 -11.61 7.35 25.81
CA ALA A 130 -12.16 8.21 24.77
C ALA A 130 -13.50 8.84 25.22
N MET A 131 -13.49 10.14 25.50
CA MET A 131 -14.66 10.89 25.99
C MET A 131 -15.69 11.05 24.87
N ASN A 132 -15.31 11.79 23.83
CA ASN A 132 -16.11 11.98 22.63
C ASN A 132 -15.49 11.21 21.47
N ILE A 133 -16.34 10.69 20.58
CA ILE A 133 -15.90 9.99 19.37
C ILE A 133 -16.76 10.45 18.20
N THR A 134 -16.09 10.89 17.14
CA THR A 134 -16.72 11.25 15.87
C THR A 134 -16.29 10.27 14.79
N THR A 135 -17.19 9.95 13.86
CA THR A 135 -16.99 8.93 12.82
C THR A 135 -17.07 9.56 11.45
N GLN A 136 -16.10 9.28 10.60
CA GLN A 136 -16.02 9.76 9.22
C GLN A 136 -15.78 8.56 8.30
N LEU A 137 -16.79 8.18 7.52
CA LEU A 137 -16.64 7.16 6.47
C LEU A 137 -16.25 7.84 5.17
N LEU A 138 -15.03 7.62 4.70
CA LEU A 138 -14.56 8.21 3.45
C LEU A 138 -15.21 7.52 2.25
N HIS A 139 -15.49 8.31 1.20
CA HIS A 139 -15.98 7.78 -0.06
C HIS A 139 -14.85 7.04 -0.80
N GLY A 140 -15.19 5.94 -1.47
CA GLY A 140 -14.27 5.22 -2.34
C GLY A 140 -14.25 5.88 -3.72
N LYS A 141 -13.13 6.48 -4.11
CA LYS A 141 -12.97 7.02 -5.46
C LYS A 141 -12.89 5.88 -6.49
N PHE A 142 -13.31 6.15 -7.72
CA PHE A 142 -13.10 5.19 -8.80
C PHE A 142 -11.62 5.15 -9.16
N ASN A 143 -11.06 3.94 -9.23
CA ASN A 143 -9.70 3.69 -9.65
C ASN A 143 -9.69 2.54 -10.68
N ARG A 144 -8.68 2.53 -11.53
CA ARG A 144 -8.38 1.50 -12.51
C ARG A 144 -6.86 1.46 -12.69
N MET A 145 -6.30 0.26 -12.85
CA MET A 145 -4.85 0.11 -13.08
C MET A 145 -4.44 0.73 -14.42
N ASN A 146 -5.11 0.31 -15.50
CA ASN A 146 -4.90 0.84 -16.85
C ASN A 146 -6.25 1.26 -17.46
N LEU A 147 -6.20 2.08 -18.53
CA LEU A 147 -7.40 2.50 -19.26
C LEU A 147 -8.11 1.36 -20.03
N GLN A 148 -7.52 0.18 -20.06
CA GLN A 148 -8.12 -1.03 -20.63
C GLN A 148 -8.86 -1.88 -19.58
N THR A 149 -8.48 -1.79 -18.30
CA THR A 149 -9.07 -2.59 -17.21
C THR A 149 -10.36 -1.96 -16.68
N THR A 150 -11.35 -2.77 -16.30
CA THR A 150 -12.61 -2.29 -15.70
C THR A 150 -12.35 -1.44 -14.45
N ARG A 151 -13.11 -0.35 -14.33
CA ARG A 151 -13.05 0.53 -13.15
C ARG A 151 -13.67 -0.15 -11.92
N PHE A 152 -13.06 0.06 -10.77
CA PHE A 152 -13.62 -0.36 -9.47
C PHE A 152 -13.52 0.79 -8.46
N ARG A 153 -14.25 0.70 -7.35
CA ARG A 153 -14.11 1.69 -6.27
C ARG A 153 -13.04 1.24 -5.29
N GLU A 154 -12.21 2.19 -4.88
CA GLU A 154 -11.30 2.01 -3.76
C GLU A 154 -12.08 1.69 -2.46
N PRO A 155 -11.44 1.01 -1.50
CA PRO A 155 -12.09 0.67 -0.24
C PRO A 155 -12.57 1.93 0.50
N GLN A 156 -13.80 1.87 1.01
CA GLN A 156 -14.29 2.89 1.93
C GLN A 156 -13.57 2.74 3.28
N ILE A 157 -12.74 3.72 3.60
CA ILE A 157 -11.96 3.73 4.84
C ILE A 157 -12.75 4.48 5.92
N LYS A 158 -13.00 3.82 7.04
CA LYS A 158 -13.63 4.43 8.21
C LYS A 158 -12.56 5.03 9.11
N LYS A 159 -12.67 6.34 9.38
CA LYS A 159 -11.81 7.08 10.29
C LYS A 159 -12.64 7.51 11.49
N MET A 160 -12.07 7.42 12.68
CA MET A 160 -12.71 7.92 13.90
C MET A 160 -11.76 8.87 14.61
N THR A 161 -12.27 10.02 15.04
CA THR A 161 -11.52 10.96 15.87
C THR A 161 -12.06 10.85 17.29
N ILE A 162 -11.16 10.75 18.26
CA ILE A 162 -11.47 10.71 19.68
C ILE A 162 -11.02 12.03 20.35
N GLU A 163 -11.71 12.40 21.41
CA GLU A 163 -11.26 13.40 22.37
C GLU A 163 -10.88 12.69 23.67
N MET A 164 -9.71 13.03 24.20
CA MET A 164 -9.12 12.43 25.39
C MET A 164 -8.70 13.54 26.36
N GLU A 165 -8.55 13.17 27.63
CA GLU A 165 -8.22 14.11 28.70
C GLU A 165 -6.75 14.53 28.70
N GLU A 166 -5.85 13.62 28.31
CA GLU A 166 -4.42 13.88 28.24
C GLU A 166 -4.00 14.32 26.82
N PRO A 167 -3.13 15.34 26.68
CA PRO A 167 -2.65 15.76 25.38
C PRO A 167 -1.63 14.76 24.84
N PHE A 168 -1.65 14.52 23.53
CA PHE A 168 -0.67 13.68 22.85
C PHE A 168 -0.14 14.41 21.61
N ILE A 169 1.18 14.38 21.45
CA ILE A 169 1.87 14.92 20.29
C ILE A 169 2.75 13.81 19.72
N TRP A 170 2.70 13.63 18.41
CA TRP A 170 3.55 12.65 17.73
C TRP A 170 5.02 13.05 17.84
N PRO A 171 5.95 12.09 17.94
CA PRO A 171 7.36 12.38 17.79
C PRO A 171 7.65 13.00 16.43
N GLU A 172 8.74 13.78 16.38
CA GLU A 172 9.24 14.34 15.13
C GLU A 172 9.61 13.22 14.15
N GLU A 173 9.41 13.47 12.86
CA GLU A 173 9.77 12.49 11.83
C GLU A 173 11.30 12.37 11.74
N PRO A 174 11.84 11.16 11.51
CA PRO A 174 13.28 11.00 11.33
C PRO A 174 13.75 11.77 10.10
N ARG A 175 14.98 12.30 10.16
CA ARG A 175 15.57 13.01 9.03
C ARG A 175 15.97 12.03 7.93
N ALA A 176 16.13 12.54 6.71
CA ALA A 176 16.62 11.75 5.59
C ALA A 176 17.98 11.12 5.92
N GLY A 177 18.09 9.80 5.77
CA GLY A 177 19.30 9.02 6.08
C GLY A 177 19.34 8.42 7.50
N GLU A 178 18.51 8.88 8.44
CA GLU A 178 18.44 8.27 9.79
C GLU A 178 17.65 6.96 9.79
N SER A 179 16.57 6.90 9.00
CA SER A 179 15.74 5.71 8.84
C SER A 179 15.74 5.25 7.38
N THR A 180 16.11 3.98 7.16
CA THR A 180 16.10 3.36 5.82
C THR A 180 14.69 3.29 5.23
N PHE A 181 13.66 3.14 6.05
CA PHE A 181 12.28 2.98 5.58
C PHE A 181 11.53 4.30 5.39
N TRP A 182 11.94 5.36 6.09
CA TRP A 182 11.28 6.68 6.04
C TRP A 182 11.90 7.63 4.99
N ASP A 183 12.63 7.08 4.02
CA ASP A 183 13.18 7.82 2.90
C ASP A 183 12.28 7.65 1.66
N SER A 184 11.52 8.70 1.31
CA SER A 184 10.66 8.68 0.11
C SER A 184 11.45 8.91 -1.18
N THR A 185 12.68 9.42 -1.11
CA THR A 185 13.42 9.86 -2.31
C THR A 185 13.69 8.71 -3.27
N THR A 186 14.06 7.54 -2.75
CA THR A 186 14.37 6.35 -3.54
C THR A 186 13.13 5.77 -4.27
N PRO A 187 12.01 5.45 -3.59
CA PRO A 187 10.82 4.94 -4.27
C PRO A 187 10.21 5.97 -5.23
N ASP A 188 10.23 7.27 -4.90
CA ASP A 188 9.72 8.32 -5.78
C ASP A 188 10.57 8.43 -7.07
N ASN A 189 11.90 8.37 -6.96
CA ASN A 189 12.79 8.32 -8.12
C ASN A 189 12.58 7.07 -8.97
N LEU A 190 12.33 5.93 -8.33
CA LEU A 190 12.08 4.68 -9.03
C LEU A 190 10.76 4.73 -9.81
N GLU A 191 9.71 5.31 -9.22
CA GLU A 191 8.43 5.49 -9.91
C GLU A 191 8.57 6.46 -11.08
N LYS A 192 9.25 7.60 -10.87
CA LYS A 192 9.57 8.55 -11.94
C LYS A 192 10.35 7.89 -13.07
N TYR A 193 11.32 7.04 -12.75
CA TYR A 193 12.06 6.27 -13.75
C TYR A 193 11.13 5.34 -14.54
N ARG A 194 10.21 4.63 -13.88
CA ARG A 194 9.21 3.77 -14.57
C ARG A 194 8.35 4.59 -15.52
N GLU A 195 7.84 5.74 -15.07
CA GLU A 195 7.03 6.64 -15.88
C GLU A 195 7.81 7.14 -17.12
N GLU A 196 9.05 7.60 -16.93
CA GLU A 196 9.92 8.03 -18.03
C GLU A 196 10.13 6.92 -19.06
N ARG A 197 10.28 5.66 -18.62
CA ARG A 197 10.53 4.51 -19.52
C ARG A 197 9.27 3.99 -20.20
N LEU A 198 8.12 4.01 -19.53
CA LEU A 198 6.86 3.56 -20.12
C LEU A 198 6.28 4.58 -21.09
N ASN A 199 6.44 5.87 -20.78
CA ASN A 199 5.84 6.96 -21.55
C ASN A 199 6.79 7.56 -22.60
N CYS A 200 8.07 7.15 -22.68
CA CYS A 200 8.98 7.65 -23.71
C CYS A 200 8.58 7.18 -25.11
N LEU A 201 8.48 8.11 -26.07
CA LEU A 201 8.13 7.83 -27.46
C LEU A 201 9.18 8.42 -28.41
N GLY A 202 9.51 7.68 -29.47
CA GLY A 202 10.37 8.17 -30.56
C GLY A 202 11.72 8.72 -30.10
N SER A 203 11.97 10.00 -30.35
CA SER A 203 13.23 10.68 -30.06
C SER A 203 13.46 10.95 -28.56
N ASP A 204 12.44 10.81 -27.71
CA ASP A 204 12.57 10.97 -26.27
C ASP A 204 13.52 9.92 -25.66
N ALA A 205 13.71 8.79 -26.35
CA ALA A 205 14.71 7.80 -25.96
C ALA A 205 16.15 8.38 -25.88
N ASN A 206 16.42 9.50 -26.57
CA ASN A 206 17.71 10.18 -26.56
C ASN A 206 17.79 11.34 -25.56
N LYS A 207 16.66 11.73 -24.96
CA LYS A 207 16.62 12.77 -23.94
C LYS A 207 17.28 12.22 -22.67
N PRO A 208 18.17 12.97 -22.00
CA PRO A 208 18.76 12.50 -20.76
C PRO A 208 17.68 12.30 -19.68
N GLY A 209 17.81 11.24 -18.88
CA GLY A 209 16.87 10.91 -17.82
C GLY A 209 16.90 11.91 -16.65
N THR A 210 15.77 12.09 -15.97
CA THR A 210 15.67 13.02 -14.82
C THR A 210 15.77 12.28 -13.48
N ALA A 211 15.30 11.02 -13.43
CA ALA A 211 15.35 10.22 -12.21
C ALA A 211 16.80 9.96 -11.75
N PHE A 212 17.01 9.83 -10.43
CA PHE A 212 18.33 9.58 -9.83
C PHE A 212 19.41 10.58 -10.29
N GLY A 213 19.02 11.85 -10.52
CA GLY A 213 19.94 12.90 -11.00
C GLY A 213 20.51 12.64 -12.41
N GLY A 214 19.91 11.76 -13.20
CA GLY A 214 20.39 11.41 -14.55
C GLY A 214 21.66 10.54 -14.55
N ILE A 215 22.08 10.04 -13.38
CA ILE A 215 23.22 9.11 -13.26
C ILE A 215 22.87 7.76 -13.89
N VAL A 216 21.61 7.35 -13.78
CA VAL A 216 21.09 6.10 -14.33
C VAL A 216 20.02 6.42 -15.36
N GLY A 217 20.01 5.66 -16.47
CA GLY A 217 18.96 5.73 -17.48
C GLY A 217 19.46 6.26 -18.82
N PRO A 218 18.58 6.89 -19.62
CA PRO A 218 18.95 7.50 -20.88
C PRO A 218 20.04 8.56 -20.70
N TYR A 219 21.12 8.43 -21.46
CA TYR A 219 22.19 9.42 -21.52
C TYR A 219 22.09 10.25 -22.79
N LYS A 220 22.63 11.47 -22.73
CA LYS A 220 22.76 12.32 -23.92
C LYS A 220 23.66 11.63 -24.94
N ARG A 221 23.28 11.67 -26.21
CA ARG A 221 24.14 11.18 -27.29
C ARG A 221 25.48 11.93 -27.29
N VAL A 222 26.55 11.19 -27.52
CA VAL A 222 27.88 11.76 -27.74
C VAL A 222 27.91 12.61 -29.01
N ALA A 223 28.88 13.51 -29.12
CA ALA A 223 29.09 14.27 -30.35
C ALA A 223 29.41 13.31 -31.51
N GLN A 224 28.58 13.29 -32.55
CA GLN A 224 28.72 12.40 -33.71
C GLN A 224 28.70 13.24 -35.00
N PRO A 225 29.63 13.00 -35.95
CA PRO A 225 29.50 13.52 -37.30
C PRO A 225 28.36 12.83 -38.04
N PHE A 226 27.82 13.47 -39.08
CA PHE A 226 26.81 12.86 -39.93
C PHE A 226 27.43 11.79 -40.84
N VAL A 227 27.08 10.53 -40.62
CA VAL A 227 27.52 9.41 -41.45
C VAL A 227 26.31 8.56 -41.85
N PRO A 228 25.95 8.47 -43.14
CA PRO A 228 24.83 7.65 -43.59
C PRO A 228 25.00 6.16 -43.23
N ARG A 229 23.92 5.51 -42.78
CA ARG A 229 23.95 4.12 -42.27
C ARG A 229 24.49 3.11 -43.28
N PHE A 230 24.01 3.16 -44.54
CA PHE A 230 24.39 2.19 -45.56
C PHE A 230 25.84 2.39 -46.02
N TRP A 231 26.25 3.65 -46.22
CA TRP A 231 27.63 3.98 -46.59
C TRP A 231 28.63 3.60 -45.50
N LYS A 232 28.31 3.86 -44.22
CA LYS A 232 29.14 3.42 -43.10
C LYS A 232 29.38 1.91 -43.14
N ARG A 233 28.31 1.12 -43.34
CA ARG A 233 28.39 -0.35 -43.41
C ARG A 233 29.26 -0.82 -44.56
N GLU A 234 29.13 -0.21 -45.73
CA GLU A 234 29.95 -0.55 -46.90
C GLU A 234 31.43 -0.26 -46.64
N MET A 235 31.74 0.92 -46.09
CA MET A 235 33.10 1.33 -45.75
C MET A 235 33.73 0.44 -44.67
N ASP A 236 32.98 0.13 -43.61
CA ASP A 236 33.44 -0.77 -42.54
C ASP A 236 33.77 -2.16 -43.10
N ASN A 237 32.89 -2.74 -43.93
CA ASN A 237 33.13 -4.04 -44.58
C ASN A 237 34.34 -4.01 -45.52
N LYS A 238 34.50 -2.92 -46.30
CA LYS A 238 35.63 -2.77 -47.21
C LYS A 238 36.95 -2.65 -46.45
N ARG A 239 36.96 -1.91 -45.34
CA ARG A 239 38.11 -1.81 -44.44
C ARG A 239 38.49 -3.17 -43.87
N GLU A 240 37.51 -3.91 -43.31
CA GLU A 240 37.76 -5.24 -42.74
C GLU A 240 38.33 -6.23 -43.77
N ARG A 241 37.82 -6.21 -45.01
CA ARG A 241 38.35 -7.05 -46.10
C ARG A 241 39.80 -6.68 -46.45
N TYR A 242 40.08 -5.38 -46.57
CA TYR A 242 41.42 -4.89 -46.87
C TYR A 242 42.43 -5.24 -45.76
N ASP A 243 42.03 -5.10 -44.50
CA ASP A 243 42.87 -5.49 -43.36
C ASP A 243 43.19 -7.00 -43.39
N ALA A 244 42.20 -7.83 -43.75
CA ALA A 244 42.40 -9.28 -43.89
C ALA A 244 43.35 -9.63 -45.06
N GLU A 245 43.24 -8.93 -46.18
CA GLU A 245 44.15 -9.07 -47.32
C GLU A 245 45.58 -8.67 -46.95
N LEU A 246 45.76 -7.55 -46.23
CA LEU A 246 47.07 -7.08 -45.77
C LEU A 246 47.71 -8.07 -44.79
N GLN A 247 46.92 -8.62 -43.86
CA GLN A 247 47.38 -9.70 -43.00
C GLN A 247 47.78 -10.95 -43.78
N ARG A 248 47.01 -11.32 -44.82
CA ARG A 248 47.34 -12.48 -45.68
C ARG A 248 48.63 -12.23 -46.47
N ALA A 249 48.81 -11.04 -47.02
CA ALA A 249 50.03 -10.64 -47.71
C ALA A 249 51.25 -10.69 -46.77
N ASN A 250 51.13 -10.15 -45.55
CA ASN A 250 52.19 -10.23 -44.55
C ASN A 250 52.55 -11.68 -44.17
N LYS A 251 51.55 -12.56 -44.04
CA LYS A 251 51.78 -13.99 -43.81
C LYS A 251 52.51 -14.66 -44.98
N LEU A 252 52.15 -14.32 -46.21
CA LEU A 252 52.81 -14.82 -47.41
C LEU A 252 54.28 -14.36 -47.47
N ILE A 253 54.54 -13.08 -47.19
CA ILE A 253 55.92 -12.54 -47.11
C ILE A 253 56.72 -13.24 -46.01
N ALA A 254 56.10 -13.49 -44.85
CA ALA A 254 56.77 -14.20 -43.76
C ALA A 254 57.09 -15.66 -44.13
N LEU A 255 56.19 -16.34 -44.83
CA LEU A 255 56.38 -17.70 -45.34
C LEU A 255 57.53 -17.74 -46.37
N ASP A 256 57.53 -16.84 -47.34
CA ASP A 256 58.58 -16.75 -48.36
C ASP A 256 59.97 -16.50 -47.75
N LYS A 257 60.05 -15.60 -46.76
CA LYS A 257 61.28 -15.39 -45.98
C LYS A 257 61.75 -16.65 -45.24
N TYR A 258 60.83 -17.46 -44.73
CA TYR A 258 61.17 -18.71 -44.05
C TYR A 258 61.75 -19.74 -45.03
N VAL A 259 61.08 -19.98 -46.15
CA VAL A 259 61.51 -20.94 -47.18
C VAL A 259 62.88 -20.57 -47.76
N ASN A 260 63.08 -19.29 -48.10
CA ASN A 260 64.35 -18.82 -48.66
C ASN A 260 65.52 -18.84 -47.65
N LYS A 261 65.23 -18.95 -46.35
CA LYS A 261 66.24 -19.12 -45.30
C LYS A 261 66.64 -20.59 -45.12
N GLU A 262 65.74 -21.54 -45.32
CA GLU A 262 66.04 -22.98 -45.24
C GLU A 262 66.75 -23.54 -46.48
N LEU A 263 66.60 -22.89 -47.64
CA LEU A 263 67.23 -23.30 -48.90
C LEU A 263 68.66 -22.77 -49.10
N ARG A 264 69.25 -22.12 -48.08
CA ARG A 264 70.65 -21.71 -48.02
C ARG A 264 71.36 -22.44 -46.90
#